data_AF-A0A8T1VKL1-F1
#
_entry.id   AF-A0A8T1VKL1-F1
#
_cell.length_a   1.000
_cell.length_b   1.000
_cell.length_c   1.000
_cell.angle_alpha   90.00
_cell.angle_beta   90.00
_cell.angle_gamma   90.00
#
_symmetry.space_group_name_H-M   'P 1'
#
loop_
_entity.id
_entity.type
_entity.pdbx_description
1 polymer ?
#
loop_
_entity_poly.entity_id
_entity_poly.type
_entity_poly.pdbx_seq_one_letter_code
_entity_poly.pdbx_strand_id
1 'polypeptide(L)'
;MFKDWNVVFVPYCTADIFIGNRVVPARESGIEGQLGNPQCLGLDYPMHMNGYNNTMAVLNWALHNYPEVDQLVLGGSSAGSLGAQFYSTRVAKMWDVDAKHTKFSVMADSYVGFFPNNHPMGETMEYYGACSNDLDFPDRITAACKAKTATTTEIVEALLETRPGDDWLFINSKGDEVARFYYELLAQGIQGFPFPNLMSEESLYRNVSAMLDAYKSVNSHVSSFFVEGKHHVFLMDSNFTDYRSDKGVRLGDYINEWLTMNSSQKTGLIDGPIPLMTSPPTVEREARSIAVNQAALGDQTQHLQKGGNP
;
A
#
# COMPACT_ATOMS: atom_id res chain seq x y z
N MET A 1 9.53 0.24 -17.91
CA MET A 1 9.51 1.31 -16.88
C MET A 1 10.53 1.04 -15.78
N PHE A 2 10.33 0.05 -14.89
CA PHE A 2 11.26 -0.22 -13.78
C PHE A 2 12.50 -1.07 -14.12
N LYS A 3 12.89 -1.16 -15.40
CA LYS A 3 13.99 -2.05 -15.83
C LYS A 3 15.33 -1.67 -15.20
N ASP A 4 15.54 -0.37 -15.01
CA ASP A 4 16.80 0.20 -14.51
C ASP A 4 16.71 0.57 -13.01
N TRP A 5 15.69 0.08 -12.31
CA TRP A 5 15.49 0.30 -10.88
C TRP A 5 16.03 -0.88 -10.07
N ASN A 6 16.55 -0.59 -8.88
CA ASN A 6 16.72 -1.63 -7.87
C ASN A 6 15.35 -1.95 -7.27
N VAL A 7 14.95 -3.21 -7.26
CA VAL A 7 13.66 -3.63 -6.71
C VAL A 7 13.88 -4.47 -5.47
N VAL A 8 13.32 -4.03 -4.35
CA VAL A 8 13.30 -4.77 -3.09
C VAL A 8 11.87 -5.25 -2.86
N PHE A 9 11.71 -6.56 -2.67
CA PHE A 9 10.41 -7.18 -2.48
C PHE A 9 10.23 -7.63 -1.03
N VAL A 10 9.09 -7.27 -0.42
CA VAL A 10 8.70 -7.73 0.91
C VAL A 10 7.59 -8.78 0.75
N PRO A 11 7.87 -10.07 0.99
CA PRO A 11 6.86 -11.12 0.90
C PRO A 11 5.87 -11.03 2.07
N TYR A 12 4.60 -11.34 1.78
CA TYR A 12 3.54 -11.38 2.80
C TYR A 12 3.24 -12.80 3.27
N CYS A 13 3.40 -13.06 4.57
CA CYS A 13 3.16 -14.39 5.16
C CYS A 13 2.48 -14.35 6.53
N THR A 14 2.06 -13.17 7.00
CA THR A 14 1.65 -12.95 8.40
C THR A 14 0.19 -12.54 8.57
N ALA A 15 -0.54 -12.33 7.46
CA ALA A 15 -1.99 -12.01 7.46
C ALA A 15 -2.38 -10.78 8.32
N ASP A 16 -1.45 -9.84 8.49
CA ASP A 16 -1.54 -8.67 9.38
C ASP A 16 -1.19 -7.35 8.69
N ILE A 17 -1.45 -7.28 7.37
CA ILE A 17 -1.24 -6.12 6.48
C ILE A 17 0.13 -5.45 6.67
N PHE A 18 1.18 -6.27 6.89
CA PHE A 18 2.58 -5.85 7.05
C PHE A 18 2.90 -5.05 8.33
N ILE A 19 1.94 -4.83 9.22
CA ILE A 19 2.11 -3.96 10.40
C ILE A 19 1.95 -4.69 11.73
N GLY A 20 1.61 -5.98 11.72
CA GLY A 20 1.35 -6.72 12.96
C GLY A 20 2.61 -6.99 13.78
N ASN A 21 2.43 -7.00 15.10
CA ASN A 21 3.46 -7.37 16.08
C ASN A 21 2.78 -8.01 17.30
N ARG A 22 2.14 -9.15 17.08
CA ARG A 22 1.34 -9.85 18.08
C ARG A 22 1.47 -11.35 17.92
N VAL A 23 1.48 -12.06 19.05
CA VAL A 23 1.21 -13.50 19.10
C VAL A 23 -0.21 -13.69 19.62
N VAL A 24 -1.07 -14.27 18.79
CA VAL A 24 -2.40 -14.71 19.23
C VAL A 24 -2.24 -16.14 19.76
N PRO A 25 -2.67 -16.43 21.00
CA PRO A 25 -2.64 -17.78 21.54
C PRO A 25 -3.36 -18.76 20.61
N ALA A 26 -2.92 -20.02 20.64
CA ALA A 26 -3.56 -21.07 19.88
C ALA A 26 -5.07 -21.12 20.20
N ARG A 27 -5.87 -21.14 19.13
CA ARG A 27 -7.32 -21.22 19.21
C ARG A 27 -7.83 -21.90 17.95
N GLU A 28 -8.61 -22.95 18.16
CA GLU A 28 -9.37 -23.59 17.09
C GLU A 28 -10.84 -23.20 17.22
N SER A 29 -11.43 -22.81 16.09
CA SER A 29 -12.84 -22.40 16.05
C SER A 29 -13.75 -23.51 15.52
N GLY A 30 -13.19 -24.52 14.85
CA GLY A 30 -13.93 -25.53 14.10
C GLY A 30 -14.40 -25.03 12.73
N ILE A 31 -14.29 -23.73 12.46
CA ILE A 31 -14.64 -23.09 11.19
C ILE A 31 -13.72 -23.58 10.09
N GLU A 32 -12.48 -23.95 10.42
CA GLU A 32 -11.49 -24.48 9.48
C GLU A 32 -12.05 -25.72 8.75
N GLY A 33 -12.74 -26.61 9.48
CA GLY A 33 -13.44 -27.75 8.90
C GLY A 33 -14.61 -27.35 8.00
N GLN A 34 -15.38 -26.33 8.39
CA GLN A 34 -16.50 -25.80 7.58
C GLN A 34 -16.01 -25.13 6.29
N LEU A 35 -14.82 -24.52 6.32
CA LEU A 35 -14.15 -23.92 5.16
C LEU A 35 -13.43 -24.95 4.27
N GLY A 36 -13.68 -26.25 4.46
CA GLY A 36 -13.07 -27.31 3.65
C GLY A 36 -11.58 -27.54 3.94
N ASN A 37 -11.09 -27.11 5.11
CA ASN A 37 -9.71 -27.28 5.54
C ASN A 37 -9.59 -28.16 6.81
N PRO A 38 -10.11 -29.40 6.80
CA PRO A 38 -10.07 -30.28 7.98
C PRO A 38 -8.65 -30.62 8.42
N GLN A 39 -7.66 -30.53 7.52
CA GLN A 39 -6.24 -30.70 7.85
C GLN A 39 -5.68 -29.65 8.82
N CYS A 40 -6.41 -28.54 9.02
CA CYS A 40 -6.01 -27.48 9.94
C CYS A 40 -6.54 -27.69 11.38
N LEU A 41 -7.39 -28.70 11.61
CA LEU A 41 -7.95 -29.01 12.93
C LEU A 41 -6.97 -29.85 13.77
N GLY A 42 -6.98 -29.63 15.09
CA GLY A 42 -6.14 -30.32 16.07
C GLY A 42 -4.65 -29.96 16.04
N LEU A 43 -4.28 -28.88 15.34
CA LEU A 43 -2.89 -28.40 15.23
C LEU A 43 -2.47 -27.52 16.42
N ASP A 44 -3.42 -26.81 17.05
CA ASP A 44 -3.21 -25.96 18.23
C ASP A 44 -2.00 -25.00 18.12
N TYR A 45 -1.83 -24.38 16.94
CA TYR A 45 -0.72 -23.46 16.71
C TYR A 45 -1.07 -22.01 17.11
N PRO A 46 -0.17 -21.30 17.81
CA PRO A 46 -0.29 -19.86 17.96
C PRO A 46 -0.13 -19.16 16.60
N MET A 47 -0.88 -18.08 16.39
CA MET A 47 -0.72 -17.26 15.18
C MET A 47 0.27 -16.13 15.45
N HIS A 48 1.32 -16.06 14.65
CA HIS A 48 2.34 -15.01 14.72
C HIS A 48 2.08 -13.93 13.69
N MET A 49 1.50 -12.81 14.13
CA MET A 49 1.37 -11.58 13.35
C MET A 49 2.67 -10.80 13.52
N ASN A 50 3.64 -11.05 12.64
CA ASN A 50 5.01 -10.52 12.72
C ASN A 50 5.37 -9.60 11.54
N GLY A 51 4.37 -9.06 10.84
CA GLY A 51 4.53 -8.24 9.64
C GLY A 51 5.42 -7.02 9.87
N TYR A 52 5.33 -6.39 11.04
CA TYR A 52 6.17 -5.23 11.39
C TYR A 52 7.65 -5.58 11.41
N ASN A 53 8.01 -6.62 12.16
CA ASN A 53 9.41 -7.03 12.28
C ASN A 53 9.96 -7.54 10.94
N ASN A 54 9.14 -8.26 10.15
CA ASN A 54 9.51 -8.72 8.82
C ASN A 54 9.77 -7.54 7.87
N THR A 55 8.87 -6.54 7.87
CA THR A 55 8.99 -5.34 7.03
C THR A 55 10.21 -4.52 7.43
N MET A 56 10.39 -4.25 8.72
CA MET A 56 11.53 -3.48 9.23
C MET A 56 12.87 -4.17 8.94
N ALA A 57 12.93 -5.51 8.98
CA ALA A 57 14.14 -6.25 8.59
C ALA A 57 14.51 -5.99 7.12
N VAL A 58 13.53 -6.03 6.21
CA VAL A 58 13.77 -5.76 4.78
C VAL A 58 14.10 -4.28 4.54
N LEU A 59 13.40 -3.34 5.19
CA LEU A 59 13.69 -1.91 5.08
C LEU A 59 15.09 -1.56 5.61
N ASN A 60 15.50 -2.14 6.73
CA ASN A 60 16.86 -1.96 7.26
C ASN A 60 17.92 -2.52 6.31
N TRP A 61 17.69 -3.71 5.74
CA TRP A 61 18.57 -4.27 4.72
C TRP A 61 18.64 -3.37 3.49
N ALA A 62 17.49 -2.87 3.00
CA ALA A 62 17.43 -1.99 1.84
C ALA A 62 18.17 -0.67 2.10
N LEU A 63 17.95 -0.03 3.25
CA LEU A 63 18.65 1.20 3.63
C LEU A 63 20.16 0.98 3.75
N HIS A 64 20.60 -0.17 4.27
CA HIS A 64 22.01 -0.52 4.36
C HIS A 64 22.68 -0.67 2.99
N ASN A 65 21.99 -1.28 2.03
CA ASN A 65 22.53 -1.53 0.68
C ASN A 65 22.34 -0.33 -0.28
N TYR A 66 21.30 0.48 -0.05
CA TYR A 66 20.92 1.64 -0.85
C TYR A 66 20.68 2.88 0.02
N PRO A 67 21.70 3.36 0.76
CA PRO A 67 21.55 4.50 1.67
C PRO A 67 21.37 5.83 0.95
N GLU A 68 21.77 5.90 -0.31
CA GLU A 68 21.80 7.10 -1.16
C GLU A 68 21.01 6.80 -2.44
N VAL A 69 19.84 7.43 -2.56
CA VAL A 69 18.95 7.27 -3.71
C VAL A 69 18.38 8.62 -4.13
N ASP A 70 18.27 8.84 -5.43
CA ASP A 70 17.68 10.07 -5.98
C ASP A 70 16.15 9.92 -6.09
N GLN A 71 15.67 8.69 -6.26
CA GLN A 71 14.25 8.35 -6.32
C GLN A 71 13.95 7.10 -5.49
N LEU A 72 12.92 7.18 -4.65
CA LEU A 72 12.43 6.09 -3.81
C LEU A 72 10.93 5.97 -4.01
N VAL A 73 10.49 4.81 -4.51
CA VAL A 73 9.08 4.45 -4.61
C VAL A 73 8.77 3.40 -3.54
N LEU A 74 7.84 3.72 -2.65
CA LEU A 74 7.23 2.75 -1.75
C LEU A 74 5.92 2.26 -2.37
N GLY A 75 5.94 1.05 -2.89
CA GLY A 75 4.81 0.43 -3.57
C GLY A 75 4.17 -0.67 -2.75
N GLY A 76 2.90 -0.97 -3.05
CA GLY A 76 2.31 -2.21 -2.60
C GLY A 76 0.99 -2.55 -3.29
N SER A 77 0.67 -3.84 -3.29
CA SER A 77 -0.53 -4.39 -3.93
C SER A 77 -1.44 -5.07 -2.90
N SER A 78 -2.75 -4.90 -3.05
CA SER A 78 -3.77 -5.47 -2.14
C SER A 78 -3.52 -5.05 -0.68
N ALA A 79 -3.44 -5.98 0.26
CA ALA A 79 -3.01 -5.73 1.65
C ALA A 79 -1.68 -4.96 1.76
N GLY A 80 -0.75 -5.17 0.84
CA GLY A 80 0.52 -4.46 0.80
C GLY A 80 0.38 -2.99 0.37
N SER A 81 -0.69 -2.62 -0.34
CA SER A 81 -0.97 -1.21 -0.63
C SER A 81 -1.30 -0.43 0.65
N LEU A 82 -1.98 -1.05 1.63
CA LEU A 82 -2.19 -0.46 2.96
C LEU A 82 -0.89 -0.34 3.72
N GLY A 83 -0.05 -1.39 3.68
CA GLY A 83 1.29 -1.34 4.25
C GLY A 83 2.11 -0.18 3.68
N ALA A 84 2.16 -0.03 2.35
CA ALA A 84 2.87 1.06 1.69
C ALA A 84 2.37 2.45 2.16
N GLN A 85 1.05 2.61 2.29
CA GLN A 85 0.47 3.84 2.85
C GLN A 85 0.92 4.06 4.30
N PHE A 86 0.78 3.06 5.18
CA PHE A 86 1.09 3.18 6.61
C PHE A 86 2.57 3.31 6.93
N TYR A 87 3.47 2.77 6.10
CA TYR A 87 4.91 2.92 6.25
C TYR A 87 5.47 4.20 5.60
N SER A 88 4.65 5.00 4.91
CA SER A 88 5.10 6.14 4.10
C SER A 88 6.01 7.11 4.87
N THR A 89 5.55 7.63 6.02
CA THR A 89 6.31 8.57 6.86
C THR A 89 7.55 7.90 7.47
N ARG A 90 7.41 6.66 7.94
CA ARG A 90 8.53 5.87 8.48
C ARG A 90 9.65 5.69 7.46
N VAL A 91 9.31 5.30 6.23
CA VAL A 91 10.29 5.07 5.15
C VAL A 91 10.93 6.39 4.72
N ALA A 92 10.15 7.46 4.55
CA ALA A 92 10.68 8.78 4.26
C ALA A 92 11.72 9.23 5.31
N LYS A 93 11.43 9.02 6.59
CA LYS A 93 12.36 9.32 7.70
C LYS A 93 13.59 8.42 7.70
N MET A 94 13.42 7.12 7.43
CA MET A 94 14.54 6.17 7.37
C MET A 94 15.57 6.53 6.29
N TRP A 95 15.11 7.01 5.12
CA TRP A 95 15.98 7.45 4.03
C TRP A 95 16.40 8.92 4.11
N ASP A 96 15.92 9.66 5.11
CA ASP A 96 16.17 11.09 5.29
C ASP A 96 15.85 11.90 4.01
N VAL A 97 14.70 11.60 3.40
CA VAL A 97 14.37 12.04 2.04
C VAL A 97 14.38 13.56 1.89
N ASP A 98 14.01 14.30 2.93
CA ASP A 98 13.95 15.76 2.91
C ASP A 98 15.36 16.37 2.91
N ALA A 99 16.26 15.89 3.79
CA ALA A 99 17.63 16.37 3.86
C ALA A 99 18.46 15.97 2.64
N LYS A 100 18.17 14.80 2.06
CA LYS A 100 18.86 14.30 0.85
C LYS A 100 18.21 14.77 -0.45
N HIS A 101 17.09 15.48 -0.39
CA HIS A 101 16.30 15.88 -1.55
C HIS A 101 15.93 14.71 -2.48
N THR A 102 15.76 13.51 -1.90
CA THR A 102 15.29 12.31 -2.59
C THR A 102 13.85 12.50 -3.02
N LYS A 103 13.53 12.21 -4.29
CA LYS A 103 12.13 12.15 -4.72
C LYS A 103 11.48 10.92 -4.11
N PHE A 104 10.56 11.12 -3.17
CA PHE A 104 9.79 10.05 -2.55
C PHE A 104 8.39 9.99 -3.15
N SER A 105 7.91 8.77 -3.41
CA SER A 105 6.56 8.56 -3.95
C SER A 105 5.94 7.27 -3.42
N VAL A 106 4.63 7.27 -3.24
CA VAL A 106 3.86 6.12 -2.75
C VAL A 106 2.95 5.59 -3.85
N MET A 107 2.96 4.28 -4.09
CA MET A 107 2.13 3.63 -5.11
C MET A 107 1.27 2.53 -4.50
N ALA A 108 -0.04 2.75 -4.45
CA ALA A 108 -1.02 1.83 -3.91
C ALA A 108 -1.81 1.16 -5.05
N ASP A 109 -1.63 -0.14 -5.21
CA ASP A 109 -2.30 -0.95 -6.23
C ASP A 109 -3.43 -1.80 -5.60
N SER A 110 -4.65 -1.56 -6.07
CA SER A 110 -5.85 -2.34 -5.80
C SER A 110 -6.33 -2.34 -4.35
N TYR A 111 -6.02 -1.29 -3.58
CA TYR A 111 -6.78 -0.95 -2.37
C TYR A 111 -6.53 0.48 -1.89
N VAL A 112 -7.57 1.12 -1.35
CA VAL A 112 -7.50 2.45 -0.70
C VAL A 112 -7.83 2.40 0.80
N GLY A 113 -8.05 1.19 1.33
CA GLY A 113 -8.48 0.97 2.72
C GLY A 113 -9.97 1.21 2.97
N PHE A 114 -10.82 0.82 2.00
CA PHE A 114 -12.27 0.89 2.14
C PHE A 114 -12.79 -0.16 3.13
N PHE A 115 -13.24 0.31 4.31
CA PHE A 115 -13.69 -0.49 5.45
C PHE A 115 -15.14 -0.11 5.83
N PRO A 116 -15.93 -1.02 6.45
CA PRO A 116 -17.23 -0.66 7.01
C PRO A 116 -17.11 0.40 8.11
N ASN A 117 -18.02 1.39 8.12
CA ASN A 117 -17.96 2.50 9.08
C ASN A 117 -18.04 2.05 10.56
N ASN A 118 -18.69 0.92 10.82
CA ASN A 118 -18.81 0.32 12.16
C ASN A 118 -17.63 -0.61 12.52
N HIS A 119 -16.67 -0.77 11.62
CA HIS A 119 -15.43 -1.52 11.82
C HIS A 119 -14.24 -0.66 11.33
N PRO A 120 -13.93 0.44 12.03
CA PRO A 120 -12.84 1.33 11.64
C PRO A 120 -11.50 0.58 11.65
N MET A 121 -10.55 1.03 10.82
CA MET A 121 -9.23 0.43 10.68
C MET A 121 -8.49 0.26 12.02
N GLY A 122 -8.68 1.18 12.97
CA GLY A 122 -8.12 1.10 14.31
C GLY A 122 -8.46 -0.20 15.05
N GLU A 123 -9.65 -0.79 14.86
CA GLU A 123 -9.99 -2.09 15.44
C GLU A 123 -9.06 -3.19 14.93
N THR A 124 -8.85 -3.24 13.61
CA THR A 124 -8.00 -4.20 12.92
C THR A 124 -6.52 -3.99 13.28
N MET A 125 -6.05 -2.75 13.30
CA MET A 125 -4.67 -2.43 13.69
C MET A 125 -4.39 -2.82 15.15
N GLU A 126 -5.29 -2.52 16.07
CA GLU A 126 -5.15 -2.89 17.48
C GLU A 126 -5.22 -4.42 17.66
N TYR A 127 -6.08 -5.09 16.89
CA TYR A 127 -6.10 -6.56 16.86
C TYR A 127 -4.74 -7.13 16.44
N TYR A 128 -4.08 -6.57 15.42
CA TYR A 128 -2.74 -6.97 14.99
C TYR A 128 -1.59 -6.53 15.92
N GLY A 129 -1.89 -5.75 16.97
CA GLY A 129 -0.87 -5.17 17.85
C GLY A 129 -0.07 -4.05 17.18
N ALA A 130 -0.63 -3.44 16.13
CA ALA A 130 0.06 -2.45 15.30
C ALA A 130 0.03 -1.03 15.86
N CYS A 131 -0.97 -0.67 16.68
CA CYS A 131 -1.12 0.71 17.20
C CYS A 131 -0.01 1.15 18.16
N SER A 132 0.87 0.24 18.59
CA SER A 132 2.05 0.54 19.42
C SER A 132 3.37 0.43 18.65
N ASN A 133 3.33 0.07 17.37
CA ASN A 133 4.52 -0.01 16.53
C ASN A 133 4.98 1.39 16.09
N ASP A 134 6.29 1.54 15.89
CA ASP A 134 6.89 2.78 15.40
C ASP A 134 6.73 2.88 13.87
N LEU A 135 5.53 3.27 13.46
CA LEU A 135 5.14 3.59 12.07
C LEU A 135 5.27 5.10 11.76
N ASP A 136 5.79 5.89 12.71
CA ASP A 136 5.92 7.35 12.57
C ASP A 136 4.58 8.06 12.28
N PHE A 137 3.51 7.59 12.92
CA PHE A 137 2.19 8.23 12.88
C PHE A 137 2.14 9.47 13.78
N PRO A 138 1.39 10.52 13.41
CA PRO A 138 1.10 11.63 14.31
C PRO A 138 0.44 11.14 15.61
N ASP A 139 0.75 11.78 16.75
CA ASP A 139 0.27 11.36 18.08
C ASP A 139 -1.26 11.18 18.14
N ARG A 140 -2.01 12.06 17.46
CA ARG A 140 -3.48 11.98 17.37
C ARG A 140 -3.96 10.67 16.72
N ILE A 141 -3.24 10.20 15.70
CA ILE A 141 -3.56 8.95 14.99
C ILE A 141 -3.17 7.76 15.84
N THR A 142 -2.00 7.79 16.49
CA THR A 142 -1.61 6.76 17.46
C THR A 142 -2.65 6.62 18.58
N ALA A 143 -3.14 7.74 19.11
CA ALA A 143 -4.18 7.74 20.14
C ALA A 143 -5.51 7.16 19.62
N ALA A 144 -5.98 7.59 18.44
CA ALA A 144 -7.20 7.09 17.82
C ALA A 144 -7.11 5.60 17.44
N CYS A 145 -5.93 5.11 17.02
CA CYS A 145 -5.67 3.70 16.74
C CYS A 145 -5.84 2.87 18.01
N LYS A 146 -5.17 3.26 19.11
CA LYS A 146 -5.29 2.57 20.41
C LYS A 146 -6.70 2.62 20.97
N ALA A 147 -7.44 3.70 20.70
CA ALA A 147 -8.85 3.82 21.03
C ALA A 147 -9.78 3.01 20.10
N LYS A 148 -9.24 2.40 19.03
CA LYS A 148 -9.94 1.65 17.99
C LYS A 148 -10.97 2.48 17.21
N THR A 149 -10.76 3.79 17.11
CA THR A 149 -11.67 4.70 16.43
C THR A 149 -11.12 5.23 15.11
N ALA A 150 -9.80 5.11 14.89
CA ALA A 150 -9.16 5.63 13.68
C ALA A 150 -9.73 4.97 12.41
N THR A 151 -10.32 5.76 11.54
CA THR A 151 -10.70 5.33 10.19
C THR A 151 -9.48 5.31 9.27
N THR A 152 -9.54 4.55 8.18
CA THR A 152 -8.46 4.58 7.18
C THR A 152 -8.29 5.99 6.60
N THR A 153 -9.40 6.69 6.36
CA THR A 153 -9.36 8.05 5.78
C THR A 153 -8.59 9.00 6.70
N GLU A 154 -8.91 9.04 7.99
CA GLU A 154 -8.20 9.89 8.96
C GLU A 154 -6.70 9.55 9.05
N ILE A 155 -6.35 8.26 9.00
CA ILE A 155 -4.95 7.82 9.03
C ILE A 155 -4.22 8.36 7.79
N VAL A 156 -4.75 8.11 6.59
CA VAL A 156 -4.06 8.47 5.33
C VAL A 156 -4.03 9.97 5.12
N GLU A 157 -5.09 10.71 5.45
CA GLU A 157 -5.08 12.19 5.45
C GLU A 157 -3.98 12.73 6.34
N ALA A 158 -3.85 12.21 7.57
CA ALA A 158 -2.79 12.63 8.48
C ALA A 158 -1.38 12.35 7.93
N LEU A 159 -1.17 11.24 7.23
CA LEU A 159 0.11 10.93 6.58
C LEU A 159 0.39 11.90 5.42
N LEU A 160 -0.62 12.18 4.59
CA LEU A 160 -0.52 13.15 3.50
C LEU A 160 -0.21 14.57 4.01
N GLU A 161 -0.83 14.99 5.12
CA GLU A 161 -0.57 16.29 5.76
C GLU A 161 0.88 16.43 6.25
N THR A 162 1.48 15.33 6.74
CA THR A 162 2.87 15.38 7.21
C THR A 162 3.87 15.52 6.05
N ARG A 163 3.47 15.15 4.83
CA ARG A 163 4.33 15.14 3.64
C ARG A 163 3.59 15.63 2.37
N PRO A 164 3.19 16.91 2.30
CA PRO A 164 2.33 17.42 1.23
C PRO A 164 3.01 17.53 -0.15
N GLY A 165 4.33 17.35 -0.22
CA GLY A 165 5.11 17.40 -1.47
C GLY A 165 5.39 16.05 -2.11
N ASP A 166 5.02 14.94 -1.45
CA ASP A 166 5.25 13.61 -1.99
C ASP A 166 4.14 13.22 -2.98
N ASP A 167 4.52 12.54 -4.05
CA ASP A 167 3.58 12.05 -5.07
C ASP A 167 2.94 10.73 -4.62
N TRP A 168 1.60 10.63 -4.69
CA TRP A 168 0.86 9.40 -4.34
C TRP A 168 0.03 8.93 -5.54
N LEU A 169 0.11 7.65 -5.88
CA LEU A 169 -0.67 7.05 -6.96
C LEU A 169 -1.51 5.90 -6.44
N PHE A 170 -2.82 5.98 -6.67
CA PHE A 170 -3.78 4.91 -6.39
C PHE A 170 -4.28 4.29 -7.71
N ILE A 171 -4.02 3.01 -7.92
CA ILE A 171 -4.48 2.24 -9.09
C ILE A 171 -5.59 1.30 -8.61
N ASN A 172 -6.80 1.40 -9.15
CA ASN A 172 -7.93 0.59 -8.68
C ASN A 172 -8.85 0.15 -9.82
N SER A 173 -9.46 -1.02 -9.67
CA SER A 173 -10.66 -1.38 -10.43
C SER A 173 -11.89 -0.69 -9.85
N LYS A 174 -12.83 -0.22 -10.69
CA LYS A 174 -14.09 0.37 -10.21
C LYS A 174 -14.97 -0.63 -9.45
N GLY A 175 -14.88 -1.92 -9.79
CA GLY A 175 -15.69 -2.99 -9.24
C GLY A 175 -14.91 -4.08 -8.50
N ASP A 176 -13.68 -3.79 -8.07
CA ASP A 176 -12.72 -4.74 -7.45
C ASP A 176 -13.41 -5.78 -6.54
N GLU A 177 -13.38 -7.04 -6.96
CA GLU A 177 -14.11 -8.11 -6.29
C GLU A 177 -13.53 -8.45 -4.92
N VAL A 178 -12.21 -8.36 -4.76
CA VAL A 178 -11.52 -8.70 -3.51
C VAL A 178 -11.77 -7.63 -2.47
N ALA A 179 -11.73 -6.34 -2.85
CA ALA A 179 -12.09 -5.24 -1.96
C ALA A 179 -13.54 -5.39 -1.43
N ARG A 180 -14.47 -5.79 -2.30
CA ARG A 180 -15.87 -6.04 -1.92
C ARG A 180 -16.02 -7.27 -1.02
N PHE A 181 -15.26 -8.33 -1.31
CA PHE A 181 -15.23 -9.54 -0.46
C PHE A 181 -14.74 -9.22 0.97
N TYR A 182 -13.62 -8.51 1.11
CA TYR A 182 -13.07 -8.17 2.43
C TYR A 182 -13.95 -7.17 3.18
N TYR A 183 -14.65 -6.28 2.48
CA TYR A 183 -15.66 -5.44 3.11
C TYR A 183 -16.75 -6.30 3.80
N GLU A 184 -17.30 -7.30 3.10
CA GLU A 184 -18.30 -8.20 3.70
C GLU A 184 -17.72 -9.07 4.82
N LEU A 185 -16.47 -9.52 4.68
CA LEU A 185 -15.79 -10.26 5.74
C LEU A 185 -15.67 -9.45 7.04
N LEU A 186 -15.37 -8.16 6.94
CA LEU A 186 -15.32 -7.27 8.10
C LEU A 186 -16.71 -6.96 8.63
N ALA A 187 -17.69 -6.73 7.75
CA ALA A 187 -19.05 -6.36 8.15
C ALA A 187 -19.85 -7.51 8.78
N GLN A 188 -19.67 -8.74 8.28
CA GLN A 188 -20.45 -9.92 8.68
C GLN A 188 -19.65 -10.92 9.53
N GLY A 189 -18.33 -10.77 9.56
CA GLY A 189 -17.42 -11.77 10.13
C GLY A 189 -17.37 -13.05 9.30
N ILE A 190 -16.50 -13.98 9.71
CA ILE A 190 -16.33 -15.27 9.00
C ILE A 190 -17.60 -16.14 9.02
N GLN A 191 -18.50 -15.93 9.99
CA GLN A 191 -19.78 -16.64 10.08
C GLN A 191 -20.74 -16.25 8.96
N GLY A 192 -20.54 -15.10 8.31
CA GLY A 192 -21.29 -14.70 7.13
C GLY A 192 -20.85 -15.40 5.84
N PHE A 193 -19.76 -16.18 5.87
CA PHE A 193 -19.25 -16.88 4.69
C PHE A 193 -20.10 -18.14 4.37
N PRO A 194 -20.39 -18.43 3.10
CA PRO A 194 -20.04 -17.65 1.91
C PRO A 194 -20.88 -16.37 1.81
N PHE A 195 -20.30 -15.28 1.29
CA PHE A 195 -21.01 -14.01 1.10
C PHE A 195 -21.80 -14.03 -0.22
N PRO A 196 -23.12 -14.31 -0.23
CA PRO A 196 -23.87 -14.46 -1.48
C PRO A 196 -24.09 -13.12 -2.20
N ASN A 197 -24.03 -12.02 -1.44
CA ASN A 197 -24.23 -10.67 -1.94
C ASN A 197 -23.05 -9.82 -1.50
N LEU A 198 -22.21 -9.45 -2.46
CA LEU A 198 -21.20 -8.42 -2.26
C LEU A 198 -21.82 -7.05 -2.52
N MET A 199 -21.36 -6.01 -1.82
CA MET A 199 -21.60 -4.60 -2.19
C MET A 199 -21.58 -4.39 -3.72
N SER A 200 -22.43 -3.54 -4.28
CA SER A 200 -22.42 -3.28 -5.73
C SER A 200 -21.13 -2.57 -6.19
N GLU A 201 -20.73 -2.80 -7.44
CA GLU A 201 -19.57 -2.11 -8.05
C GLU A 201 -19.74 -0.59 -8.02
N GLU A 202 -20.96 -0.10 -8.28
CA GLU A 202 -21.27 1.33 -8.19
C GLU A 202 -21.05 1.88 -6.77
N SER A 203 -21.46 1.13 -5.74
CA SER A 203 -21.28 1.56 -4.35
C SER A 203 -19.81 1.55 -3.95
N LEU A 204 -19.05 0.53 -4.37
CA LEU A 204 -17.60 0.50 -4.18
C LEU A 204 -16.96 1.73 -4.86
N TYR A 205 -17.22 1.93 -6.14
CA TYR A 205 -16.63 3.01 -6.92
C TYR A 205 -16.95 4.39 -6.31
N ARG A 206 -18.21 4.62 -5.90
CA ARG A 206 -18.62 5.85 -5.23
C ARG A 206 -17.85 6.07 -3.93
N ASN A 207 -17.71 5.05 -3.09
CA ASN A 207 -17.04 5.18 -1.80
C ASN A 207 -15.52 5.36 -1.94
N VAL A 208 -14.88 4.58 -2.82
CA VAL A 208 -13.46 4.71 -3.14
C VAL A 208 -13.17 6.08 -3.75
N SER A 209 -14.04 6.58 -4.64
CA SER A 209 -13.89 7.93 -5.21
C SER A 209 -13.98 9.00 -4.14
N ALA A 210 -14.94 8.91 -3.22
CA ALA A 210 -15.07 9.85 -2.11
C ALA A 210 -13.83 9.86 -1.19
N MET A 211 -13.24 8.70 -0.91
CA MET A 211 -11.98 8.62 -0.15
C MET A 211 -10.82 9.29 -0.90
N LEU A 212 -10.67 9.03 -2.20
CA LEU A 212 -9.62 9.64 -3.01
C LEU A 212 -9.81 11.15 -3.18
N ASP A 213 -11.05 11.63 -3.25
CA ASP A 213 -11.35 13.06 -3.27
C ASP A 213 -10.99 13.73 -1.94
N ALA A 214 -11.23 13.06 -0.81
CA ALA A 214 -10.78 13.50 0.51
C ALA A 214 -9.25 13.60 0.56
N TYR A 215 -8.53 12.57 0.11
CA TYR A 215 -7.06 12.58 0.03
C TYR A 215 -6.51 13.71 -0.86
N LYS A 216 -7.13 13.94 -2.03
CA LYS A 216 -6.76 15.03 -2.94
C LYS A 216 -7.02 16.41 -2.35
N SER A 217 -8.03 16.55 -1.50
CA SER A 217 -8.32 17.83 -0.83
C SER A 217 -7.23 18.23 0.17
N VAL A 218 -6.51 17.25 0.71
CA VAL A 218 -5.40 17.43 1.65
C VAL A 218 -4.06 17.56 0.93
N ASN A 219 -3.81 16.74 -0.10
CA ASN A 219 -2.59 16.79 -0.89
C ASN A 219 -2.92 16.72 -2.40
N SER A 220 -2.62 17.81 -3.12
CA SER A 220 -2.88 17.94 -4.56
C SER A 220 -2.02 17.01 -5.44
N HIS A 221 -1.00 16.37 -4.88
CA HIS A 221 -0.14 15.39 -5.55
C HIS A 221 -0.71 13.96 -5.54
N VAL A 222 -1.93 13.78 -5.00
CA VAL A 222 -2.64 12.50 -5.07
C VAL A 222 -3.23 12.30 -6.47
N SER A 223 -2.75 11.26 -7.14
CA SER A 223 -3.16 10.80 -8.47
C SER A 223 -3.94 9.49 -8.38
N SER A 224 -4.87 9.27 -9.32
CA SER A 224 -5.73 8.09 -9.34
C SER A 224 -5.90 7.53 -10.75
N PHE A 225 -5.78 6.22 -10.90
CA PHE A 225 -5.98 5.49 -12.14
C PHE A 225 -7.06 4.42 -11.95
N PHE A 226 -8.21 4.60 -12.61
CA PHE A 226 -9.33 3.67 -12.52
C PHE A 226 -9.45 2.80 -13.75
N VAL A 227 -9.53 1.48 -13.56
CA VAL A 227 -9.81 0.49 -14.60
C VAL A 227 -11.24 -0.02 -14.46
N GLU A 228 -11.93 -0.20 -15.59
CA GLU A 228 -13.27 -0.80 -15.60
C GLU A 228 -13.24 -2.28 -15.19
N GLY A 229 -14.31 -2.75 -14.54
CA GLY A 229 -14.46 -4.14 -14.12
C GLY A 229 -13.94 -4.45 -12.71
N LYS A 230 -13.72 -5.74 -12.45
CA LYS A 230 -13.60 -6.32 -11.10
C LYS A 230 -12.20 -6.86 -10.74
N HIS A 231 -11.23 -6.61 -11.61
CA HIS A 231 -9.87 -7.15 -11.46
C HIS A 231 -9.23 -6.67 -10.15
N HIS A 232 -8.28 -7.45 -9.63
CA HIS A 232 -7.58 -7.14 -8.40
C HIS A 232 -6.09 -7.40 -8.59
N VAL A 233 -5.28 -6.38 -8.30
CA VAL A 233 -3.81 -6.30 -8.44
C VAL A 233 -3.35 -6.24 -9.89
N PHE A 234 -2.94 -5.06 -10.34
CA PHE A 234 -2.45 -4.86 -11.70
C PHE A 234 -0.94 -5.05 -11.82
N LEU A 235 -0.15 -4.51 -10.87
CA LEU A 235 1.30 -4.37 -11.03
C LEU A 235 2.08 -5.70 -10.99
N MET A 236 1.41 -6.78 -10.58
CA MET A 236 1.99 -8.12 -10.56
C MET A 236 1.77 -8.89 -11.87
N ASP A 237 0.94 -8.36 -12.76
CA ASP A 237 0.72 -8.97 -14.07
C ASP A 237 1.89 -8.67 -15.01
N SER A 238 2.33 -9.68 -15.75
CA SER A 238 3.47 -9.54 -16.68
C SER A 238 3.22 -8.52 -17.80
N ASN A 239 1.95 -8.23 -18.11
CA ASN A 239 1.50 -7.25 -19.09
C ASN A 239 0.82 -6.02 -18.44
N PHE A 240 1.12 -5.71 -17.17
CA PHE A 240 0.42 -4.65 -16.44
C PHE A 240 0.41 -3.29 -17.16
N THR A 241 1.39 -3.01 -18.00
CA THR A 241 1.50 -1.76 -18.76
C THR A 241 0.35 -1.54 -19.74
N ASP A 242 -0.31 -2.61 -20.18
CA ASP A 242 -1.36 -2.57 -21.20
C ASP A 242 -2.78 -2.35 -20.64
N TYR A 243 -2.95 -2.42 -19.32
CA TYR A 243 -4.22 -2.04 -18.68
C TYR A 243 -4.60 -0.61 -19.06
N ARG A 244 -5.89 -0.38 -19.32
CA ARG A 244 -6.41 0.92 -19.72
C ARG A 244 -7.32 1.49 -18.65
N SER A 245 -7.17 2.78 -18.41
CA SER A 245 -8.12 3.52 -17.59
C SER A 245 -9.49 3.58 -18.25
N ASP A 246 -10.49 4.01 -17.49
CA ASP A 246 -11.82 4.38 -17.97
C ASP A 246 -11.81 5.48 -19.05
N LYS A 247 -10.70 6.21 -19.18
CA LYS A 247 -10.44 7.21 -20.23
C LYS A 247 -9.58 6.68 -21.38
N GLY A 248 -9.21 5.40 -21.38
CA GLY A 248 -8.42 4.75 -22.42
C GLY A 248 -6.90 4.96 -22.33
N VAL A 249 -6.39 5.67 -21.32
CA VAL A 249 -4.93 5.84 -21.09
C VAL A 249 -4.32 4.53 -20.61
N ARG A 250 -3.16 4.14 -21.15
CA ARG A 250 -2.44 2.93 -20.71
C ARG A 250 -1.77 3.16 -19.35
N LEU A 251 -1.80 2.14 -18.49
CA LEU A 251 -1.22 2.20 -17.15
C LEU A 251 0.29 2.45 -17.20
N GLY A 252 0.99 1.79 -18.12
CA GLY A 252 2.44 1.99 -18.28
C GLY A 252 2.82 3.43 -18.65
N ASP A 253 2.06 4.05 -19.57
CA ASP A 253 2.28 5.43 -19.98
C ASP A 253 2.01 6.39 -18.81
N TYR A 254 0.91 6.15 -18.08
CA TYR A 254 0.52 6.96 -16.93
C TYR A 254 1.55 6.92 -15.80
N ILE A 255 2.07 5.74 -15.44
CA ILE A 255 3.08 5.63 -14.38
C ILE A 255 4.41 6.26 -14.84
N ASN A 256 4.81 6.10 -16.11
CA ASN A 256 6.01 6.76 -16.63
C ASN A 256 5.91 8.29 -16.50
N GLU A 257 4.75 8.85 -16.87
CA GLU A 257 4.49 10.28 -16.73
C GLU A 257 4.53 10.70 -15.25
N TRP A 258 3.80 10.00 -14.38
CA TRP A 258 3.75 10.26 -12.94
C TRP A 258 5.14 10.22 -12.27
N LEU A 259 5.99 9.25 -12.63
CA LEU A 259 7.37 9.18 -12.13
C LEU A 259 8.23 10.38 -12.57
N THR A 260 7.88 11.05 -13.68
CA THR A 260 8.64 12.18 -14.25
C THR A 260 8.03 13.56 -13.99
N MET A 261 6.78 13.66 -13.51
CA MET A 261 6.03 14.93 -13.33
C MET A 261 6.73 16.02 -12.50
N ASN A 262 7.80 15.71 -11.75
CA ASN A 262 8.57 16.68 -10.95
C ASN A 262 10.07 16.78 -11.29
N SER A 263 10.59 16.03 -12.27
CA SER A 263 11.97 16.23 -12.73
C SER A 263 12.14 17.54 -13.50
N SER A 264 11.06 18.06 -14.09
CA SER A 264 11.06 19.22 -14.99
C SER A 264 11.00 20.58 -14.28
N GLN A 265 10.71 20.63 -12.97
CA GLN A 265 10.75 21.89 -12.21
C GLN A 265 12.14 22.22 -11.64
N LYS A 266 13.07 21.26 -11.54
CA LYS A 266 14.44 21.52 -11.05
C LYS A 266 15.40 22.07 -12.12
N THR A 267 15.04 22.08 -13.40
CA THR A 267 15.89 22.58 -14.50
C THR A 267 15.62 24.05 -14.89
N GLY A 268 14.70 24.75 -14.20
CA GLY A 268 14.21 26.07 -14.62
C GLY A 268 14.77 27.30 -13.90
N LEU A 269 15.88 27.21 -13.14
CA LEU A 269 16.42 28.36 -12.39
C LEU A 269 17.96 28.40 -12.37
N ILE A 270 18.61 28.56 -13.53
CA ILE A 270 19.93 29.21 -13.59
C ILE A 270 20.06 29.93 -14.94
N ASP A 271 19.58 31.17 -15.03
CA ASP A 271 19.94 32.09 -16.13
C ASP A 271 20.50 33.38 -15.52
N GLY A 272 21.83 33.45 -15.48
CA GLY A 272 22.60 34.60 -15.07
C GLY A 272 24.07 34.37 -15.45
N PRO A 273 24.74 35.32 -16.14
CA PRO A 273 26.09 35.08 -16.66
C PRO A 273 27.11 35.14 -15.51
N ILE A 274 27.76 34.01 -15.23
CA ILE A 274 28.90 33.93 -14.29
C ILE A 274 30.20 33.75 -15.11
N PRO A 275 31.32 34.41 -14.74
CA PRO A 275 32.55 34.40 -15.52
C PRO A 275 33.21 33.02 -15.56
N LEU A 276 33.91 32.72 -16.67
CA LEU A 276 34.70 31.51 -16.87
C LEU A 276 35.69 31.28 -15.71
N MET A 277 35.40 30.30 -14.87
CA MET A 277 36.40 29.56 -14.11
C MET A 277 36.29 28.08 -14.48
N THR A 278 37.45 27.48 -14.73
CA THR A 278 37.61 26.10 -15.18
C THR A 278 37.03 25.13 -14.15
N SER A 279 36.01 24.40 -14.56
CA SER A 279 35.33 23.38 -13.78
C SER A 279 36.23 22.13 -13.56
N PRO A 280 36.31 21.58 -12.34
CA PRO A 280 36.80 20.23 -12.13
C PRO A 280 35.80 19.20 -12.70
N PRO A 281 36.21 17.95 -12.95
CA PRO A 281 35.35 16.98 -13.62
C PRO A 281 34.09 16.70 -12.80
N THR A 282 32.94 16.89 -13.42
CA THR A 282 31.64 16.41 -12.96
C THR A 282 31.69 14.90 -12.85
N VAL A 283 31.62 14.39 -11.62
CA VAL A 283 31.23 13.00 -11.39
C VAL A 283 29.72 12.96 -11.64
N GLU A 284 29.30 12.44 -12.79
CA GLU A 284 27.91 12.03 -12.99
C GLU A 284 27.59 10.98 -11.91
N ARG A 285 26.80 11.36 -10.91
CA ARG A 285 26.12 10.38 -10.06
C ARG A 285 25.11 9.69 -10.98
N GLU A 286 25.33 8.41 -11.29
CA GLU A 286 24.28 7.57 -11.87
C GLU A 286 23.05 7.66 -10.97
N ALA A 287 21.90 8.01 -11.55
CA ALA A 287 20.67 8.16 -10.80
C ALA A 287 20.30 6.82 -10.13
N ARG A 288 20.23 6.81 -8.79
CA ARG A 288 19.93 5.59 -8.03
C ARG A 288 18.45 5.57 -7.68
N SER A 289 17.70 4.72 -8.35
CA SER A 289 16.27 4.51 -8.10
C SER A 289 16.03 3.18 -7.40
N ILE A 290 15.22 3.21 -6.35
CA ILE A 290 14.80 2.01 -5.61
C ILE A 290 13.27 1.96 -5.49
N ALA A 291 12.70 0.78 -5.75
CA ALA A 291 11.30 0.47 -5.48
C ALA A 291 11.22 -0.59 -4.39
N VAL A 292 10.59 -0.26 -3.26
CA VAL A 292 10.25 -1.23 -2.21
C VAL A 292 8.80 -1.64 -2.40
N ASN A 293 8.55 -2.90 -2.79
CA ASN A 293 7.21 -3.39 -3.06
C ASN A 293 6.75 -4.39 -1.99
N GLN A 294 5.72 -4.02 -1.25
CA GLN A 294 4.99 -4.90 -0.35
C GLN A 294 3.84 -5.54 -1.13
N ALA A 295 3.93 -6.83 -1.45
CA ALA A 295 2.85 -7.51 -2.15
C ALA A 295 2.31 -8.67 -1.33
N ALA A 296 0.99 -8.67 -1.12
CA ALA A 296 0.28 -9.90 -0.84
C ALA A 296 0.09 -10.64 -2.17
N LEU A 297 0.62 -11.86 -2.27
CA LEU A 297 0.32 -12.71 -3.42
C LEU A 297 -1.19 -12.99 -3.42
N GLY A 298 -1.89 -12.41 -4.38
CA GLY A 298 -3.31 -12.62 -4.59
C GLY A 298 -3.57 -14.01 -5.14
N ASP A 299 -3.78 -14.99 -4.25
CA ASP A 299 -4.45 -16.24 -4.64
C ASP A 299 -5.11 -17.01 -3.47
N GLN A 300 -5.46 -16.31 -2.38
CA GLN A 300 -6.20 -16.96 -1.28
C GLN A 300 -7.70 -17.07 -1.57
N THR A 301 -8.25 -16.24 -2.47
CA THR A 301 -9.66 -16.27 -2.86
C THR A 301 -9.99 -17.46 -3.78
N GLN A 302 -9.09 -17.90 -4.65
CA GLN A 302 -9.35 -19.11 -5.47
C GLN A 302 -9.47 -20.37 -4.61
N HIS A 303 -8.75 -20.46 -3.50
CA HIS A 303 -8.84 -21.61 -2.60
C HIS A 303 -10.13 -21.60 -1.78
N LEU A 304 -10.65 -20.44 -1.37
CA LEU A 304 -11.94 -20.33 -0.69
C LEU A 304 -13.14 -20.51 -1.63
N GLN A 305 -13.03 -20.09 -2.90
CA GLN A 305 -14.11 -20.26 -3.90
C GLN A 305 -14.17 -21.68 -4.50
N LYS A 306 -13.09 -22.46 -4.49
CA LYS A 306 -13.07 -23.84 -5.00
C LYS A 306 -13.62 -24.89 -4.01
N GLY A 307 -14.10 -24.48 -2.84
CA GLY A 307 -14.75 -25.33 -1.85
C GLY A 307 -16.22 -25.68 -2.13
N GLY A 308 -16.72 -25.49 -3.36
CA GLY A 308 -18.04 -25.94 -3.77
C GLY A 308 -18.02 -27.44 -4.15
N ASN A 309 -18.68 -28.26 -3.32
CA ASN A 309 -18.94 -29.71 -3.39
C ASN A 309 -18.60 -30.52 -4.67
N PRO A 310 -18.19 -31.81 -4.52
CA PRO A 310 -18.22 -32.77 -5.63
C PRO A 310 -19.64 -33.03 -6.15
#